data_AF-A0A9X0R3R4-F1
#
_entry.id   AF-A0A9X0R3R4-F1
#
_cell.length_a   1.000
_cell.length_b   1.000
_cell.length_c   1.000
_cell.angle_alpha   90.00
_cell.angle_beta   90.00
_cell.angle_gamma   90.00
#
_symmetry.space_group_name_H-M   'P 1'
#
loop_
_entity.id
_entity.type
_entity.pdbx_description
1 polymer ?
#
loop_
_entity_poly.entity_id
_entity_poly.type
_entity_poly.pdbx_seq_one_letter_code
_entity_poly.pdbx_strand_id
1 'polypeptide(L)' 'MKSFLAVSSLIVLLGGCSLIAALDQMDREADQRACDGFGFRRGTDSYSNCLMQQAAQREEKDQRAQRARDREAFERARKR' A
#
# COMPACT_ATOMS: atom_id res chain seq x y z
N MET A 1 27.69 -19.58 -18.12
CA MET A 1 27.27 -18.16 -18.01
C MET A 1 25.79 -17.93 -18.31
N LYS A 2 25.16 -18.59 -19.32
CA LYS A 2 23.70 -18.54 -19.54
C LYS A 2 22.85 -19.06 -18.37
N SER A 3 23.35 -20.07 -17.64
CA SER A 3 22.64 -20.68 -16.51
C SER A 3 22.50 -19.74 -15.30
N PHE A 4 23.43 -18.81 -15.08
CA PHE A 4 23.36 -17.84 -13.98
C PHE A 4 22.29 -16.77 -14.21
N LEU A 5 22.08 -16.37 -15.48
CA LEU A 5 21.02 -15.41 -15.84
C LEU A 5 19.62 -16.00 -15.63
N ALA A 6 19.43 -17.30 -15.85
CA ALA A 6 18.15 -17.97 -15.63
C ALA A 6 17.79 -18.08 -14.13
N VAL A 7 18.78 -18.31 -13.26
CA VAL A 7 18.57 -18.41 -11.79
C VAL A 7 18.21 -17.04 -11.18
N SER A 8 18.83 -15.97 -11.67
CA SER A 8 18.54 -14.60 -11.22
C SER A 8 17.08 -14.19 -11.46
N SER A 9 16.52 -14.52 -12.63
CA SER A 9 15.14 -14.18 -12.97
C SER A 9 14.11 -14.92 -12.10
N LEU A 10 14.44 -16.13 -11.66
CA LEU A 10 13.55 -16.94 -10.82
C LEU A 10 13.48 -16.41 -9.38
N ILE A 11 14.58 -15.87 -8.84
CA ILE A 11 14.64 -15.34 -7.47
C ILE A 11 13.82 -14.04 -7.33
N VAL A 12 13.81 -13.17 -8.34
CA VAL A 12 13.02 -11.93 -8.33
C VAL A 12 11.51 -12.23 -8.28
N LEU A 13 11.06 -13.29 -8.96
CA LEU A 13 9.67 -13.72 -8.93
C LEU A 13 9.22 -14.22 -7.55
N LEU A 14 10.10 -14.87 -6.76
CA LEU A 14 9.76 -15.29 -5.39
C LEU A 14 9.93 -14.18 -4.35
N GLY A 15 10.86 -13.25 -4.55
CA GLY A 15 11.12 -12.14 -3.62
C GLY A 15 10.06 -11.03 -3.63
N GLY A 16 9.24 -10.93 -4.67
CA GLY A 16 8.20 -9.89 -4.77
C GLY A 16 7.04 -10.08 -3.79
N CYS A 17 6.66 -11.32 -3.48
CA CYS A 17 5.49 -11.60 -2.64
C CYS A 17 5.69 -11.18 -1.16
N SER A 18 6.91 -11.32 -0.64
CA SER A 18 7.22 -10.95 0.74
C SER A 18 7.20 -9.44 0.96
N LEU A 19 7.57 -8.66 -0.05
CA LEU A 19 7.55 -7.19 0.02
C LEU A 19 6.12 -6.65 0.08
N ILE A 20 5.22 -7.20 -0.73
CA ILE A 20 3.80 -6.81 -0.78
C ILE A 20 3.12 -7.14 0.55
N ALA A 21 3.38 -8.32 1.11
CA ALA A 21 2.86 -8.71 2.40
C ALA A 21 3.36 -7.82 3.55
N ALA A 22 4.64 -7.41 3.51
CA ALA A 22 5.21 -6.51 4.51
C ALA A 22 4.54 -5.12 4.49
N LEU A 23 4.21 -4.61 3.30
CA LEU A 23 3.51 -3.32 3.16
C LEU A 23 2.07 -3.40 3.70
N ASP A 24 1.33 -4.46 3.38
CA ASP A 24 -0.04 -4.67 3.89
C ASP A 24 -0.08 -4.73 5.42
N GLN A 25 0.92 -5.36 6.05
CA GLN A 25 1.00 -5.40 7.51
C GLN A 25 1.20 -4.01 8.14
N MET A 26 2.07 -3.19 7.56
CA MET A 26 2.33 -1.84 8.07
C MET A 26 1.07 -0.95 8.03
N ASP A 27 0.32 -1.04 6.94
CA ASP A 27 -0.94 -0.33 6.77
C ASP A 27 -1.99 -0.79 7.79
N ARG A 28 -2.14 -2.10 7.97
CA ARG A 28 -3.05 -2.65 8.99
C ARG A 28 -2.68 -2.19 10.40
N GLU A 29 -1.40 -2.19 10.76
CA GLU A 29 -0.97 -1.72 12.08
C GLU A 29 -1.24 -0.23 12.29
N ALA A 30 -1.11 0.60 11.24
CA ALA A 30 -1.44 2.01 11.31
C ALA A 30 -2.95 2.22 11.52
N ASP A 31 -3.78 1.49 10.79
CA ASP A 31 -5.23 1.56 10.90
C ASP A 31 -5.72 1.04 12.26
N GLN A 32 -5.12 -0.04 12.78
CA GLN A 32 -5.38 -0.53 14.13
C GLN A 32 -5.04 0.51 15.20
N ARG A 33 -3.85 1.15 15.11
CA ARG A 33 -3.44 2.20 16.05
C ARG A 33 -4.39 3.39 16.04
N ALA A 34 -4.88 3.78 14.85
CA ALA A 34 -5.88 4.85 14.74
C ALA A 34 -7.18 4.45 15.45
N CYS A 35 -7.71 3.26 15.17
CA CYS A 35 -8.95 2.77 15.78
C CYS A 35 -8.85 2.54 17.29
N ASP A 36 -7.70 2.08 17.78
CA ASP A 36 -7.41 2.00 19.22
C ASP A 36 -7.40 3.40 19.86
N GLY A 37 -6.81 4.39 19.18
CA GLY A 37 -6.76 5.78 19.65
C GLY A 37 -8.14 6.45 19.73
N PHE A 38 -9.10 6.02 18.91
CA PHE A 38 -10.50 6.42 19.02
C PHE A 38 -11.27 5.72 20.15
N GLY A 39 -10.67 4.70 20.79
CA GLY A 39 -11.28 3.95 21.88
C GLY A 39 -12.22 2.83 21.43
N PHE A 40 -12.18 2.42 20.16
CA PHE A 40 -12.96 1.28 19.70
C PHE A 40 -12.40 -0.02 20.29
N ARG A 41 -13.28 -0.89 20.82
CA ARG A 41 -12.86 -2.19 21.35
C ARG A 41 -12.64 -3.19 20.23
N ARG A 42 -11.46 -3.80 20.19
CA ARG A 42 -11.11 -4.88 19.26
C ARG A 42 -12.15 -6.01 19.31
N GLY A 43 -12.48 -6.58 18.16
CA GLY A 43 -13.48 -7.65 18.03
C GLY A 43 -14.94 -7.17 18.07
N THR A 44 -15.19 -5.85 18.04
CA THR A 44 -16.54 -5.30 17.88
C THR A 44 -16.80 -4.84 16.45
N ASP A 45 -18.07 -4.78 16.07
CA ASP A 45 -18.48 -4.25 14.75
C ASP A 45 -18.02 -2.81 14.54
N SER A 46 -18.01 -2.00 15.60
CA SER A 46 -17.51 -0.62 15.54
C SER A 46 -16.03 -0.56 15.19
N TYR A 47 -15.22 -1.49 15.72
CA TYR A 47 -13.80 -1.57 15.38
C TYR A 47 -13.58 -2.02 13.93
N SER A 48 -14.35 -3.00 13.47
CA SER A 48 -14.33 -3.44 12.07
C SER A 48 -14.71 -2.30 11.12
N ASN A 49 -15.76 -1.54 11.44
CA ASN A 49 -16.16 -0.37 10.66
C ASN A 49 -15.09 0.73 10.64
N CYS A 50 -14.44 0.98 11.77
CA CYS A 50 -13.32 1.92 11.83
C CYS A 50 -12.17 1.50 10.90
N LEU A 51 -11.77 0.22 10.94
CA LEU A 51 -10.73 -0.30 10.05
C LEU A 51 -11.12 -0.17 8.58
N MET A 52 -12.35 -0.52 8.23
CA MET A 52 -12.85 -0.39 6.85
C MET A 52 -12.83 1.06 6.38
N GLN A 53 -13.24 1.99 7.24
CA GLN A 53 -13.24 3.41 6.91
C GLN A 53 -11.82 3.96 6.76
N GLN A 54 -10.89 3.54 7.63
CA GLN A 54 -9.49 3.91 7.53
C GLN A 54 -8.84 3.40 6.24
N ALA A 55 -9.10 2.14 5.87
CA ALA A 55 -8.62 1.56 4.63
C ALA A 55 -9.15 2.33 3.40
N ALA A 56 -10.45 2.62 3.36
CA ALA A 56 -11.05 3.40 2.27
C ALA A 56 -10.44 4.82 2.17
N GLN A 57 -10.22 5.49 3.30
CA GLN A 57 -9.59 6.82 3.30
C GLN A 57 -8.14 6.78 2.81
N ARG A 58 -7.37 5.75 3.17
CA ARG A 58 -6.00 5.56 2.66
C ARG A 58 -6.01 5.37 1.14
N GLU A 59 -6.85 4.48 0.63
CA GLU A 59 -6.97 4.26 -0.81
C GLU A 59 -7.35 5.54 -1.57
N GLU A 60 -8.28 6.34 -1.04
CA GLU A 60 -8.62 7.63 -1.63
C GLU A 60 -7.43 8.61 -1.65
N LYS A 61 -6.66 8.68 -0.55
CA LYS A 61 -5.48 9.54 -0.47
C LYS A 61 -4.42 9.12 -1.47
N ASP A 62 -4.17 7.82 -1.60
CA ASP A 62 -3.21 7.28 -2.56
C ASP A 62 -3.63 7.54 -4.00
N GLN A 63 -4.91 7.36 -4.32
CA GLN A 63 -5.46 7.71 -5.63
C GLN A 63 -5.31 9.19 -5.95
N ARG A 64 -5.58 10.08 -4.98
CA ARG A 64 -5.41 11.54 -5.17
C ARG A 64 -3.94 11.90 -5.38
N ALA A 65 -3.05 11.34 -4.57
CA ALA A 65 -1.61 11.54 -4.70
C ALA A 65 -1.09 11.05 -6.06
N GLN A 66 -1.58 9.90 -6.52
CA GLN A 66 -1.22 9.36 -7.83
C GLN A 66 -1.70 10.28 -8.96
N ARG A 67 -2.95 10.71 -8.94
CA ARG A 67 -3.49 11.65 -9.93
C ARG A 67 -2.71 12.97 -9.97
N ALA A 68 -2.27 13.47 -8.81
CA ALA A 68 -1.44 14.67 -8.73
C ALA A 68 -0.07 14.43 -9.41
N ARG A 69 0.60 13.31 -9.08
CA ARG A 69 1.86 12.90 -9.73
C ARG A 69 1.72 12.76 -11.24
N ASP A 70 0.63 12.15 -11.72
CA ASP A 70 0.38 11.97 -13.15
C ASP A 70 0.21 13.32 -13.85
N ARG A 71 -0.56 14.25 -13.27
CA ARG A 71 -0.73 15.62 -13.79
C ARG A 71 0.62 16.33 -13.92
N GLU A 72 1.44 16.29 -12.87
CA GLU A 72 2.79 16.88 -12.91
C GLU A 72 3.68 16.24 -13.99
N ALA A 73 3.59 14.92 -14.16
CA ALA A 73 4.34 14.20 -15.18
C ALA A 73 3.93 14.64 -16.60
N PHE A 74 2.63 14.79 -16.87
CA PHE A 74 2.13 15.31 -18.15
C PHE A 74 2.58 16.74 -18.42
N GLU A 75 2.54 17.61 -17.41
CA GLU A 75 3.01 18.99 -17.54
C GLU A 75 4.51 19.05 -17.86
N ARG A 76 5.33 18.22 -17.20
CA ARG A 76 6.76 18.12 -17.49
C ARG A 76 7.03 17.59 -18.90
N ALA A 77 6.24 16.61 -19.35
CA ALA A 77 6.35 16.08 -20.71
C ALA A 77 5.98 17.12 -21.77
N ARG A 78 4.97 17.96 -21.52
CA ARG A 78 4.57 19.04 -22.43
C ARG A 78 5.61 20.17 -22.55
N LYS A 79 6.42 20.38 -21.51
CA LYS A 79 7.47 21.42 -21.49
C LYS A 79 8.80 20.96 -22.12
N ARG A 80 8.93 19.68 -22.48
CA ARG A 80 10.07 19.13 -23.20
C ARG A 80 9.81 19.15 -24.70
#